data_AF-A0A7Y8X0W7-F1
#
_entry.id   AF-A0A7Y8X0W7-F1
#
_cell.length_a   1.000
_cell.length_b   1.000
_cell.length_c   1.000
_cell.angle_alpha   90.00
_cell.angle_beta   90.00
_cell.angle_gamma   90.00
#
_symmetry.space_group_name_H-M   'P 1'
#
loop_
_entity.id
_entity.type
_entity.pdbx_description
1 polymer ?
#
loop_
_entity_poly.entity_id
_entity_poly.type
_entity_poly.pdbx_seq_one_letter_code
_entity_poly.pdbx_strand_id
1 'polypeptide(L)'
;MERAVRTALRGAVCAVGATVLLMAVGPAGATAAPTPPSSTASGPRVEVPGPEDGTVAGSGHVRVSAAGRAADGARLSEADRAADGRVTKIVDGGPAADRLDIVVVGDGYTAAELDRFHADARAKWAEIAAVEPYTTYRNLFNVWTVDAVSHDSGVTGDPTPATVRDTALGSYFWCEDIERLLCIDQPKVDAYVAQAPDADLVLVLANSAKYGGAGYNERSATLGYEGISTASAGHAKSGQVAIHETGHSLGKLADEYFYPDTPGYEKYEGPEPADSNSSTLPADRMAAERAKWHRWLGEPSPDGGTVGTYEGGGYYVTGLYRPTDSSLMRVLGKPFNLPGTEAMIGGFYQHARPVTAVTPTTRTLRLPHTAKVSVPRLAGTDGRQLDVRWHLDGRELKRLAGRTEVAVAELWLLDLRSHRLSVTVEDRTPAVRDPKTAGALRATIGWTVRL
;
A
#
# COMPACT_ATOMS: atom_id res chain seq x y z
N MET A 1 -15.96 -69.02 -31.99
CA MET A 1 -15.90 -69.82 -33.22
C MET A 1 -15.96 -68.87 -34.40
N GLU A 2 -15.03 -69.07 -35.32
CA GLU A 2 -15.02 -68.69 -36.74
C GLU A 2 -15.02 -67.21 -37.15
N ARG A 3 -13.86 -66.90 -37.75
CA ARG A 3 -13.52 -65.76 -38.58
C ARG A 3 -14.22 -65.84 -39.95
N ALA A 4 -14.07 -64.70 -40.64
CA ALA A 4 -13.90 -64.57 -42.09
C ALA A 4 -15.20 -64.14 -42.81
N VAL A 5 -15.20 -63.37 -43.90
CA VAL A 5 -14.16 -63.16 -44.92
C VAL A 5 -14.58 -62.00 -45.87
N ARG A 6 -13.57 -61.32 -46.43
CA ARG A 6 -13.44 -60.67 -47.77
C ARG A 6 -14.30 -59.46 -48.22
N THR A 7 -13.51 -58.42 -48.49
CA THR A 7 -13.43 -57.43 -49.58
C THR A 7 -13.93 -57.85 -50.99
N ALA A 8 -14.62 -56.91 -51.68
CA ALA A 8 -14.48 -56.50 -53.10
C ALA A 8 -15.56 -55.44 -53.44
N LEU A 9 -15.22 -54.17 -53.71
CA LEU A 9 -14.90 -53.50 -55.00
C LEU A 9 -16.10 -53.11 -55.90
N ARG A 10 -16.00 -51.88 -56.47
CA ARG A 10 -16.80 -51.20 -57.52
C ARG A 10 -18.01 -50.40 -57.00
N GLY A 11 -18.30 -49.17 -57.44
CA GLY A 11 -17.74 -48.32 -58.48
C GLY A 11 -18.58 -47.04 -58.62
N ALA A 12 -18.04 -46.06 -59.36
CA ALA A 12 -18.68 -44.94 -60.06
C ALA A 12 -19.72 -44.06 -59.31
N VAL A 13 -19.36 -42.78 -59.10
CA VAL A 13 -20.33 -41.69 -58.90
C VAL A 13 -20.19 -40.70 -60.05
N CYS A 14 -21.27 -40.55 -60.81
CA CYS A 14 -21.49 -39.49 -61.78
C CYS A 14 -21.72 -38.13 -61.09
N ALA A 15 -21.26 -37.09 -61.77
CA ALA A 15 -21.42 -35.69 -61.41
C ALA A 15 -22.88 -35.23 -61.35
N VAL A 16 -23.19 -34.36 -60.38
CA VAL A 16 -24.19 -33.29 -60.53
C VAL A 16 -23.66 -32.07 -59.77
N GLY A 17 -23.37 -31.00 -60.52
CA GLY A 17 -23.16 -29.67 -59.96
C GLY A 17 -24.49 -29.00 -59.67
N ALA A 18 -24.61 -28.39 -58.50
CA ALA A 18 -25.64 -27.40 -58.19
C ALA A 18 -25.00 -26.28 -57.37
N THR A 19 -24.87 -25.12 -58.01
CA THR A 19 -24.38 -23.87 -57.44
C THR A 19 -25.43 -23.32 -56.48
N VAL A 20 -25.08 -23.12 -55.21
CA VAL A 20 -25.91 -22.40 -54.23
C VAL A 20 -25.20 -21.09 -53.90
N LEU A 21 -25.87 -19.98 -54.21
CA LEU A 21 -25.55 -18.63 -53.71
C LEU A 21 -25.66 -18.63 -52.17
N LEU A 22 -24.55 -18.41 -51.46
CA LEU A 22 -24.60 -17.98 -50.05
C LEU A 22 -24.55 -16.45 -49.98
N MET A 23 -25.60 -15.88 -49.41
CA MET A 23 -25.62 -14.51 -48.90
C MET A 23 -24.61 -14.39 -47.76
N ALA A 24 -23.66 -13.46 -47.89
CA ALA A 24 -22.71 -13.12 -46.84
C ALA A 24 -23.43 -12.32 -45.74
N VAL A 25 -23.62 -12.94 -44.57
CA VAL A 25 -23.90 -12.21 -43.33
C VAL A 25 -22.55 -11.99 -42.66
N GLY A 26 -22.10 -10.73 -42.64
CA GLY A 26 -20.81 -10.37 -42.02
C GLY A 26 -20.84 -10.61 -40.51
N PRO A 27 -19.74 -11.06 -39.90
CA PRO A 27 -19.68 -11.18 -38.46
C PRO A 27 -19.72 -9.77 -37.85
N ALA A 28 -20.66 -9.56 -36.92
CA ALA A 28 -20.66 -8.43 -36.02
C ALA A 28 -19.29 -8.39 -35.30
N GLY A 29 -18.67 -7.21 -35.28
CA GLY A 29 -17.35 -7.01 -34.70
C GLY A 29 -17.33 -7.39 -33.23
N ALA A 30 -16.69 -8.52 -32.91
CA ALA A 30 -16.19 -8.79 -31.58
C ALA A 30 -15.06 -7.81 -31.31
N THR A 31 -15.26 -6.89 -30.37
CA THR A 31 -14.17 -6.14 -29.75
C THR A 31 -13.23 -7.16 -29.12
N ALA A 32 -12.04 -7.31 -29.70
CA ALA A 32 -11.00 -8.18 -29.16
C ALA A 32 -10.65 -7.71 -27.75
N ALA A 33 -10.70 -8.62 -26.79
CA ALA A 33 -10.15 -8.41 -25.46
C ALA A 33 -8.64 -8.11 -25.59
N PRO A 34 -8.08 -7.19 -24.78
CA PRO A 34 -6.66 -6.92 -24.81
C PRO A 34 -5.88 -8.19 -24.48
N THR A 35 -4.98 -8.56 -25.38
CA THR A 35 -4.00 -9.63 -25.17
C THR A 35 -3.02 -9.12 -24.10
N PRO A 36 -2.68 -9.90 -23.05
CA PRO A 36 -1.69 -9.44 -22.08
C PRO A 36 -0.36 -9.19 -22.80
N PRO A 37 0.28 -8.01 -22.63
CA PRO A 37 1.55 -7.74 -23.26
C PRO A 37 2.60 -8.73 -22.76
N SER A 38 3.26 -9.42 -23.68
CA SER A 38 4.47 -10.20 -23.38
C SER A 38 5.63 -9.23 -23.17
N SER A 39 5.74 -8.65 -21.97
CA SER A 39 6.85 -7.75 -21.65
C SER A 39 8.17 -8.52 -21.61
N THR A 40 9.12 -8.16 -22.47
CA THR A 40 10.52 -8.63 -22.43
C THR A 40 11.39 -7.81 -21.46
N ALA A 41 10.78 -6.87 -20.73
CA ALA A 41 11.46 -6.00 -19.78
C ALA A 41 11.95 -6.77 -18.54
N SER A 42 13.22 -6.57 -18.17
CA SER A 42 13.86 -7.14 -16.97
C SER A 42 13.74 -6.24 -15.72
N GLY A 43 12.79 -5.30 -15.69
CA GLY A 43 12.65 -4.32 -14.61
C GLY A 43 11.56 -4.65 -13.59
N PRO A 44 11.18 -3.68 -12.73
CA PRO A 44 10.25 -3.90 -11.62
C PRO A 44 8.90 -4.42 -12.11
N ARG A 45 8.27 -5.27 -11.30
CA ARG A 45 6.88 -5.65 -11.50
C ARG A 45 5.98 -4.54 -10.94
N VAL A 46 5.13 -3.99 -11.80
CA VAL A 46 4.28 -2.84 -11.48
C VAL A 46 2.83 -3.20 -11.64
N GLU A 47 2.02 -2.81 -10.67
CA GLU A 47 0.58 -2.93 -10.72
C GLU A 47 -0.04 -1.85 -11.60
N VAL A 48 -0.97 -2.28 -12.45
CA VAL A 48 -1.72 -1.42 -13.35
C VAL A 48 -3.06 -1.08 -12.70
N PRO A 49 -3.41 0.20 -12.54
CA PRO A 49 -4.71 0.56 -11.96
C PRO A 49 -5.86 0.08 -12.84
N GLY A 50 -7.07 -0.02 -12.27
CA GLY A 50 -8.30 -0.30 -13.02
C GLY A 50 -8.63 0.81 -14.04
N PRO A 51 -9.46 0.55 -15.06
CA PRO A 51 -9.91 1.58 -15.99
C PRO A 51 -10.69 2.67 -15.26
N GLU A 52 -10.62 3.92 -15.76
CA GLU A 52 -11.19 5.08 -15.07
C GLU A 52 -12.70 4.95 -14.84
N ASP A 53 -13.43 4.51 -15.85
CA ASP A 53 -14.88 4.30 -15.84
C ASP A 53 -15.31 3.00 -15.14
N GLY A 54 -14.35 2.16 -14.75
CA GLY A 54 -14.56 0.94 -13.99
C GLY A 54 -14.66 1.17 -12.48
N THR A 55 -14.98 0.09 -11.79
CA THR A 55 -15.01 0.04 -10.32
C THR A 55 -13.87 -0.78 -9.74
N VAL A 56 -13.27 -1.67 -10.54
CA VAL A 56 -12.17 -2.55 -10.12
C VAL A 56 -10.92 -1.73 -9.78
N ALA A 57 -10.23 -2.08 -8.71
CA ALA A 57 -9.05 -1.35 -8.25
C ALA A 57 -7.85 -1.44 -9.20
N GLY A 58 -7.62 -2.60 -9.79
CA GLY A 58 -6.48 -2.86 -10.68
C GLY A 58 -6.84 -3.57 -11.99
N SER A 59 -5.82 -3.86 -12.78
CA SER A 59 -5.86 -4.54 -14.08
C SER A 59 -4.75 -5.59 -14.22
N GLY A 60 -4.20 -6.05 -13.10
CA GLY A 60 -3.06 -6.97 -13.05
C GLY A 60 -1.72 -6.24 -13.10
N HIS A 61 -0.68 -6.96 -13.51
CA HIS A 61 0.71 -6.51 -13.40
C HIS A 61 1.44 -6.58 -14.75
N VAL A 62 2.41 -5.67 -14.92
CA VAL A 62 3.34 -5.69 -16.05
C VAL A 62 4.75 -5.43 -15.55
N ARG A 63 5.78 -5.93 -16.25
CA ARG A 63 7.17 -5.51 -15.99
C ARG A 63 7.49 -4.29 -16.83
N VAL A 64 8.04 -3.27 -16.19
CA VAL A 64 8.40 -2.00 -16.84
C VAL A 64 9.90 -1.76 -16.76
N SER A 65 10.40 -0.79 -17.51
CA SER A 65 11.76 -0.27 -17.33
C SER A 65 11.90 0.41 -15.97
N ALA A 66 13.03 0.22 -15.28
CA ALA A 66 13.34 0.99 -14.07
C ALA A 66 13.69 2.47 -14.38
N ALA A 67 14.13 2.74 -15.61
CA ALA A 67 14.34 4.10 -16.11
C ALA A 67 13.03 4.69 -16.64
N GLY A 68 12.82 5.99 -16.40
CA GLY A 68 11.63 6.72 -16.85
C GLY A 68 11.72 7.20 -18.29
N ARG A 69 10.78 8.06 -18.69
CA ARG A 69 10.80 8.74 -20.00
C ARG A 69 10.69 10.25 -19.81
N ALA A 70 11.80 10.93 -19.98
CA ALA A 70 11.88 12.39 -20.05
C ALA A 70 12.58 12.80 -21.36
N ALA A 71 12.33 14.03 -21.82
CA ALA A 71 13.26 14.65 -22.76
C ALA A 71 14.63 14.85 -22.11
N ASP A 72 15.71 14.77 -22.89
CA ASP A 72 17.02 15.27 -22.44
C ASP A 72 16.95 16.79 -22.33
N GLY A 73 16.92 17.29 -21.10
CA GLY A 73 16.74 18.71 -20.84
C GLY A 73 17.97 19.48 -20.40
N ALA A 74 17.81 20.79 -20.36
CA ALA A 74 18.84 21.71 -19.92
C ALA A 74 19.06 21.61 -18.41
N ARG A 75 20.26 21.97 -17.95
CA ARG A 75 20.51 22.09 -16.50
C ARG A 75 19.60 23.16 -15.91
N LEU A 76 19.02 22.87 -14.74
CA LEU A 76 18.28 23.84 -13.95
C LEU A 76 19.08 25.13 -13.76
N SER A 77 18.39 26.27 -13.72
CA SER A 77 19.00 27.54 -13.36
C SER A 77 19.57 27.49 -11.94
N GLU A 78 20.45 28.42 -11.59
CA GLU A 78 21.00 28.46 -10.22
C GLU A 78 19.91 28.69 -9.15
N ALA A 79 18.89 29.51 -9.47
CA ALA A 79 17.78 29.76 -8.57
C ALA A 79 16.91 28.50 -8.39
N ASP A 80 16.58 27.81 -9.48
CA ASP A 80 15.76 26.59 -9.44
C ASP A 80 16.48 25.46 -8.70
N ARG A 81 17.79 25.31 -8.94
CA ARG A 81 18.64 24.35 -8.22
C ARG A 81 18.72 24.62 -6.72
N ALA A 82 18.54 25.87 -6.28
CA ALA A 82 18.51 26.20 -4.85
C ALA A 82 17.16 25.85 -4.18
N ALA A 83 16.10 25.66 -4.97
CA ALA A 83 14.81 25.16 -4.49
C ALA A 83 14.72 23.62 -4.55
N ASP A 84 15.42 23.01 -5.50
CA ASP A 84 15.48 21.56 -5.69
C ASP A 84 16.04 20.80 -4.48
N GLY A 85 15.44 19.65 -4.17
CA GLY A 85 15.80 18.79 -3.05
C GLY A 85 15.33 19.29 -1.67
N ARG A 86 14.61 20.41 -1.61
CA ARG A 86 14.11 20.93 -0.32
C ARG A 86 13.16 19.93 0.32
N VAL A 87 13.44 19.59 1.57
CA VAL A 87 12.61 18.70 2.39
C VAL A 87 11.77 19.50 3.38
N THR A 88 10.45 19.26 3.39
CA THR A 88 9.52 19.91 4.34
C THR A 88 8.67 18.87 5.06
N LYS A 89 8.59 18.95 6.38
CA LYS A 89 7.66 18.15 7.17
C LYS A 89 6.27 18.79 7.16
N ILE A 90 5.28 18.14 6.55
CA ILE A 90 3.90 18.64 6.47
C ILE A 90 2.98 17.99 7.50
N VAL A 91 3.37 16.85 8.06
CA VAL A 91 2.70 16.19 9.20
C VAL A 91 3.77 15.77 10.20
N ASP A 92 3.61 16.20 11.45
CA ASP A 92 4.53 15.88 12.54
C ASP A 92 3.84 15.04 13.60
N GLY A 93 4.02 13.72 13.53
CA GLY A 93 3.58 12.77 14.55
C GLY A 93 4.60 12.61 15.69
N GLY A 94 5.85 13.03 15.49
CA GLY A 94 6.96 12.85 16.40
C GLY A 94 8.29 12.55 15.70
N PRO A 95 9.31 12.06 16.43
CA PRO A 95 10.61 11.67 15.85
C PRO A 95 10.45 10.59 14.78
N ALA A 96 11.19 10.69 13.68
CA ALA A 96 11.13 9.75 12.56
C ALA A 96 11.37 8.29 13.00
N ALA A 97 12.37 8.07 13.86
CA ALA A 97 12.69 6.73 14.38
C ALA A 97 11.54 6.00 15.15
N ASP A 98 10.46 6.69 15.48
CA ASP A 98 9.30 6.13 16.18
C ASP A 98 7.98 6.32 15.41
N ARG A 99 8.01 6.84 14.17
CA ARG A 99 6.82 7.10 13.35
C ARG A 99 6.98 6.40 12.01
N LEU A 100 5.86 6.23 11.32
CA LEU A 100 5.87 5.79 9.95
C LEU A 100 6.05 7.04 9.07
N ASP A 101 7.15 7.10 8.34
CA ASP A 101 7.56 8.25 7.56
C ASP A 101 7.18 8.05 6.08
N ILE A 102 6.20 8.83 5.62
CA ILE A 102 5.79 8.87 4.21
C ILE A 102 6.52 10.01 3.52
N VAL A 103 7.21 9.70 2.42
CA VAL A 103 7.87 10.71 1.57
C VAL A 103 7.05 10.93 0.30
N VAL A 104 6.61 12.17 0.10
CA VAL A 104 5.90 12.61 -1.10
C VAL A 104 6.87 13.39 -1.99
N VAL A 105 7.05 12.94 -3.24
CA VAL A 105 7.89 13.62 -4.24
C VAL A 105 7.00 14.09 -5.38
N GLY A 106 7.11 15.35 -5.77
CA GLY A 106 6.35 15.91 -6.91
C GLY A 106 7.11 15.76 -8.21
N ASP A 107 6.44 15.45 -9.32
CA ASP A 107 7.05 15.49 -10.66
C ASP A 107 6.24 16.35 -11.63
N GLY A 108 6.91 17.04 -12.53
CA GLY A 108 6.29 17.98 -13.46
C GLY A 108 5.86 19.31 -12.81
N TYR A 109 6.40 19.65 -11.64
CA TYR A 109 6.25 20.97 -11.02
C TYR A 109 7.52 21.78 -11.23
N THR A 110 7.39 22.94 -11.87
CA THR A 110 8.47 23.93 -11.95
C THR A 110 8.72 24.59 -10.59
N ALA A 111 9.83 25.31 -10.44
CA ALA A 111 10.12 26.05 -9.20
C ALA A 111 8.99 27.03 -8.82
N ALA A 112 8.32 27.63 -9.80
CA ALA A 112 7.18 28.53 -9.59
C ALA A 112 5.88 27.81 -9.15
N GLU A 113 5.83 26.47 -9.25
CA GLU A 113 4.67 25.65 -8.92
C GLU A 113 4.85 24.85 -7.63
N LEU A 114 5.96 25.01 -6.89
CA LEU A 114 6.21 24.25 -5.66
C LEU A 114 5.16 24.50 -4.57
N ASP A 115 4.61 25.72 -4.47
CA ASP A 115 3.49 26.00 -3.56
C ASP A 115 2.26 25.15 -3.89
N ARG A 116 2.02 24.91 -5.19
CA ARG A 116 0.95 24.04 -5.67
C ARG A 116 1.27 22.57 -5.36
N PHE A 117 2.50 22.11 -5.60
CA PHE A 117 2.94 20.77 -5.18
C PHE A 117 2.68 20.52 -3.69
N HIS A 118 3.06 21.44 -2.81
CA HIS A 118 2.83 21.28 -1.37
C HIS A 118 1.34 21.27 -1.02
N ALA A 119 0.51 22.03 -1.74
CA ALA A 119 -0.94 21.99 -1.57
C ALA A 119 -1.52 20.64 -2.01
N ASP A 120 -1.08 20.13 -3.15
CA ASP A 120 -1.49 18.84 -3.71
C ASP A 120 -1.04 17.68 -2.79
N ALA A 121 0.17 17.74 -2.23
CA ALA A 121 0.67 16.78 -1.25
C ALA A 121 -0.17 16.76 0.03
N ARG A 122 -0.53 17.94 0.58
CA ARG A 122 -1.42 18.04 1.74
C ARG A 122 -2.82 17.51 1.44
N ALA A 123 -3.36 17.83 0.27
CA ALA A 123 -4.67 17.34 -0.16
C ALA A 123 -4.66 15.81 -0.30
N LYS A 124 -3.62 15.25 -0.92
CA LYS A 124 -3.50 13.79 -1.07
C LYS A 124 -3.34 13.08 0.26
N TRP A 125 -2.54 13.62 1.18
CA TRP A 125 -2.47 13.09 2.53
C TRP A 125 -3.83 13.16 3.24
N ALA A 126 -4.59 14.24 3.10
CA ALA A 126 -5.91 14.36 3.71
C ALA A 126 -6.89 13.31 3.16
N GLU A 127 -6.81 12.96 1.87
CA GLU A 127 -7.58 11.85 1.28
C GLU A 127 -7.20 10.50 1.88
N ILE A 128 -5.90 10.20 1.98
CA ILE A 128 -5.39 8.94 2.59
C ILE A 128 -5.82 8.85 4.06
N ALA A 129 -5.59 9.91 4.83
CA ALA A 129 -5.90 10.00 6.25
C ALA A 129 -7.41 10.02 6.58
N ALA A 130 -8.28 10.04 5.57
CA ALA A 130 -9.72 9.92 5.72
C ALA A 130 -10.24 8.47 5.59
N VAL A 131 -9.38 7.52 5.21
CA VAL A 131 -9.73 6.10 5.09
C VAL A 131 -9.27 5.34 6.33
N GLU A 132 -10.13 4.51 6.92
CA GLU A 132 -9.70 3.62 8.01
C GLU A 132 -8.77 2.52 7.48
N PRO A 133 -7.70 2.12 8.20
CA PRO A 133 -7.34 2.53 9.55
C PRO A 133 -6.51 3.83 9.64
N TYR A 134 -6.13 4.49 8.54
CA TYR A 134 -5.35 5.74 8.61
C TYR A 134 -6.05 6.81 9.45
N THR A 135 -7.37 6.96 9.33
CA THR A 135 -8.14 7.93 10.15
C THR A 135 -7.86 7.76 11.63
N THR A 136 -8.01 6.54 12.17
CA THR A 136 -7.76 6.24 13.59
C THR A 136 -6.30 6.45 13.98
N TYR A 137 -5.37 6.08 13.10
CA TYR A 137 -3.93 5.99 13.41
C TYR A 137 -3.09 7.15 12.88
N ARG A 138 -3.70 8.22 12.34
CA ARG A 138 -2.99 9.33 11.67
C ARG A 138 -1.86 9.99 12.47
N ASN A 139 -1.86 9.87 13.80
CA ASN A 139 -0.81 10.40 14.67
C ASN A 139 0.41 9.46 14.81
N LEU A 140 0.40 8.29 14.17
CA LEU A 140 1.57 7.42 14.01
C LEU A 140 2.45 7.83 12.83
N PHE A 141 2.03 8.82 12.03
CA PHE A 141 2.68 9.15 10.77
C PHE A 141 3.45 10.46 10.86
N ASN A 142 4.56 10.49 10.14
CA ASN A 142 5.15 11.71 9.60
C ASN A 142 4.88 11.74 8.10
N VAL A 143 4.73 12.94 7.55
CA VAL A 143 4.66 13.12 6.09
C VAL A 143 5.62 14.23 5.71
N TRP A 144 6.52 13.89 4.78
CA TRP A 144 7.53 14.77 4.23
C TRP A 144 7.23 15.03 2.76
N THR A 145 7.49 16.25 2.31
CA THR A 145 7.59 16.57 0.89
C THR A 145 9.05 16.74 0.52
N VAL A 146 9.44 16.25 -0.65
CA VAL A 146 10.73 16.55 -1.28
C VAL A 146 10.46 17.24 -2.61
N ASP A 147 10.98 18.45 -2.76
CA ASP A 147 10.79 19.29 -3.94
C ASP A 147 11.71 18.80 -5.06
N ALA A 148 11.16 18.08 -6.05
CA ALA A 148 11.90 17.70 -7.26
C ALA A 148 11.53 18.66 -8.39
N VAL A 149 12.39 19.66 -8.60
CA VAL A 149 12.11 20.78 -9.51
C VAL A 149 12.25 20.30 -10.96
N SER A 150 11.13 20.32 -11.69
CA SER A 150 11.08 19.99 -13.11
C SER A 150 11.33 21.21 -13.98
N HIS A 151 11.92 21.01 -15.16
CA HIS A 151 12.07 22.08 -16.14
C HIS A 151 10.71 22.44 -16.76
N ASP A 152 9.94 21.42 -17.12
CA ASP A 152 8.62 21.59 -17.71
C ASP A 152 7.50 21.34 -16.69
N SER A 153 6.43 22.13 -16.83
CA SER A 153 5.16 21.87 -16.15
C SER A 153 4.39 20.74 -16.87
N GLY A 154 3.83 19.81 -16.09
CA GLY A 154 3.13 18.64 -16.59
C GLY A 154 4.04 17.41 -16.74
N VAL A 155 3.49 16.33 -17.29
CA VAL A 155 4.21 15.05 -17.47
C VAL A 155 4.09 14.50 -18.90
N THR A 156 5.05 13.66 -19.29
CA THR A 156 5.09 13.02 -20.60
C THR A 156 3.81 12.17 -20.82
N GLY A 157 3.24 12.21 -22.02
CA GLY A 157 2.01 11.48 -22.36
C GLY A 157 0.68 12.18 -22.04
N ASP A 158 0.72 13.42 -21.53
CA ASP A 158 -0.44 14.26 -21.23
C ASP A 158 -0.32 15.64 -21.92
N PRO A 159 -1.27 16.09 -22.78
CA PRO A 159 -2.59 15.48 -23.05
C PRO A 159 -2.60 14.31 -24.03
N THR A 160 -1.53 14.08 -24.78
CA THR A 160 -1.48 13.03 -25.82
C THR A 160 -0.24 12.15 -25.65
N PRO A 161 -0.25 10.91 -26.17
CA PRO A 161 0.94 10.04 -26.15
C PRO A 161 2.19 10.67 -26.78
N ALA A 162 2.02 11.64 -27.68
CA ALA A 162 3.11 12.33 -28.35
C ALA A 162 3.75 13.46 -27.51
N THR A 163 3.13 13.86 -26.39
CA THR A 163 3.68 14.90 -25.52
C THR A 163 4.91 14.38 -24.79
N VAL A 164 6.03 15.09 -24.89
CA VAL A 164 7.25 14.82 -24.14
C VAL A 164 7.56 16.02 -23.24
N ARG A 165 7.92 15.76 -21.99
CA ARG A 165 8.30 16.76 -20.98
C ARG A 165 9.66 16.43 -20.40
N ASP A 166 10.44 17.45 -20.10
CA ASP A 166 11.63 17.33 -19.26
C ASP A 166 11.24 17.52 -17.78
N THR A 167 11.08 16.41 -17.08
CA THR A 167 10.66 16.39 -15.67
C THR A 167 11.70 15.72 -14.78
N ALA A 168 11.69 16.13 -13.51
CA ALA A 168 12.69 15.74 -12.52
C ALA A 168 12.75 14.22 -12.31
N LEU A 169 11.62 13.52 -12.33
CA LEU A 169 11.51 12.07 -12.11
C LEU A 169 11.21 11.30 -13.39
N GLY A 170 11.03 11.99 -14.53
CA GLY A 170 10.70 11.37 -15.82
C GLY A 170 9.41 10.55 -15.80
N SER A 171 8.40 11.00 -15.04
CA SER A 171 7.09 10.35 -14.99
C SER A 171 6.40 10.43 -16.34
N TYR A 172 5.74 9.34 -16.74
CA TYR A 172 5.06 9.27 -18.03
C TYR A 172 3.84 8.33 -18.03
N PHE A 173 2.78 8.76 -18.72
CA PHE A 173 1.63 7.93 -19.07
C PHE A 173 1.94 7.01 -20.27
N TRP A 174 1.01 6.11 -20.60
CA TRP A 174 1.16 5.17 -21.73
C TRP A 174 2.35 4.22 -21.56
N CYS A 175 2.72 3.93 -20.32
CA CYS A 175 3.71 2.92 -20.01
C CYS A 175 3.19 1.54 -20.47
N GLU A 176 4.03 0.79 -21.18
CA GLU A 176 3.64 -0.48 -21.83
C GLU A 176 2.35 -0.38 -22.66
N ASP A 177 2.16 0.76 -23.36
CA ASP A 177 0.99 1.09 -24.18
C ASP A 177 -0.34 1.14 -23.42
N ILE A 178 -0.30 1.27 -22.10
CA ILE A 178 -1.47 1.40 -21.23
C ILE A 178 -1.63 2.86 -20.79
N GLU A 179 -2.65 3.55 -21.31
CA GLU A 179 -2.85 5.00 -21.11
C GLU A 179 -2.68 5.47 -19.66
N ARG A 180 -3.36 4.80 -18.73
CA ARG A 180 -3.44 5.15 -17.31
C ARG A 180 -2.25 4.67 -16.47
N LEU A 181 -1.34 3.89 -17.05
CA LEU A 181 -0.17 3.41 -16.33
C LEU A 181 0.87 4.54 -16.27
N LEU A 182 1.00 5.13 -15.09
CA LEU A 182 1.88 6.26 -14.81
C LEU A 182 3.19 5.73 -14.21
N CYS A 183 4.17 5.49 -15.08
CA CYS A 183 5.49 4.98 -14.68
C CYS A 183 6.46 6.12 -14.34
N ILE A 184 7.49 5.79 -13.56
CA ILE A 184 8.53 6.72 -13.07
C ILE A 184 9.94 6.19 -13.35
N ASP A 185 10.95 7.05 -13.18
CA ASP A 185 12.36 6.65 -13.08
C ASP A 185 12.72 6.33 -11.62
N GLN A 186 12.84 5.04 -11.26
CA GLN A 186 13.09 4.62 -9.88
C GLN A 186 14.42 5.15 -9.32
N PRO A 187 15.56 5.07 -10.04
CA PRO A 187 16.81 5.68 -9.57
C PRO A 187 16.71 7.18 -9.26
N LYS A 188 15.96 7.95 -10.06
CA LYS A 188 15.74 9.38 -9.76
C LYS A 188 14.87 9.57 -8.52
N VAL A 189 13.79 8.78 -8.37
CA VAL A 189 12.95 8.79 -7.16
C VAL A 189 13.80 8.50 -5.92
N ASP A 190 14.63 7.46 -5.95
CA ASP A 190 15.53 7.11 -4.85
C ASP A 190 16.47 8.27 -4.47
N ALA A 191 17.01 8.99 -5.46
CA ALA A 191 17.90 10.12 -5.22
C ALA A 191 17.22 11.28 -4.47
N TYR A 192 15.92 11.50 -4.69
CA TYR A 192 15.16 12.49 -3.93
C TYR A 192 14.71 11.96 -2.57
N VAL A 193 14.24 10.71 -2.50
CA VAL A 193 13.82 10.08 -1.23
C VAL A 193 14.97 10.03 -0.22
N ALA A 194 16.20 9.77 -0.66
CA ALA A 194 17.39 9.74 0.18
C ALA A 194 17.71 11.08 0.89
N GLN A 195 17.06 12.17 0.52
CA GLN A 195 17.23 13.48 1.16
C GLN A 195 16.33 13.64 2.39
N ALA A 196 15.24 12.87 2.49
CA ALA A 196 14.37 12.87 3.66
C ALA A 196 15.07 12.21 4.87
N PRO A 197 14.69 12.56 6.11
CA PRO A 197 15.29 11.97 7.30
C PRO A 197 15.05 10.46 7.44
N ASP A 198 13.91 9.98 6.95
CA ASP A 198 13.53 8.58 6.91
C ASP A 198 12.43 8.37 5.84
N ALA A 199 12.23 7.13 5.41
CA ALA A 199 11.21 6.77 4.43
C ALA A 199 10.78 5.29 4.58
N ASP A 200 9.53 5.07 4.94
CA ASP A 200 8.90 3.76 4.99
C ASP A 200 7.99 3.51 3.77
N LEU A 201 7.42 4.58 3.21
CA LEU A 201 6.55 4.54 2.04
C LEU A 201 6.78 5.77 1.16
N VAL A 202 6.76 5.59 -0.15
CA VAL A 202 6.96 6.68 -1.12
C VAL A 202 5.68 6.92 -1.93
N LEU A 203 5.32 8.19 -2.11
CA LEU A 203 4.24 8.64 -2.96
C LEU A 203 4.79 9.63 -4.00
N VAL A 204 4.68 9.30 -5.28
CA VAL A 204 5.02 10.23 -6.37
C VAL A 204 3.76 10.88 -6.89
N LEU A 205 3.71 12.20 -6.86
CA LEU A 205 2.60 13.01 -7.37
C LEU A 205 2.98 13.66 -8.70
N ALA A 206 2.36 13.22 -9.79
CA ALA A 206 2.50 13.88 -11.08
C ALA A 206 1.61 15.13 -11.15
N ASN A 207 2.15 16.25 -11.65
CA ASN A 207 1.40 17.47 -11.96
C ASN A 207 0.49 17.24 -13.19
N SER A 208 -0.60 16.49 -13.01
CA SER A 208 -1.56 16.19 -14.06
C SER A 208 -2.96 16.03 -13.48
N ALA A 209 -3.96 16.34 -14.29
CA ALA A 209 -5.37 16.03 -14.02
C ALA A 209 -5.84 14.76 -14.73
N LYS A 210 -5.03 14.15 -15.59
CA LYS A 210 -5.34 12.90 -16.29
C LYS A 210 -5.37 11.75 -15.29
N TYR A 211 -6.34 10.84 -15.39
CA TYR A 211 -6.36 9.65 -14.56
C TYR A 211 -5.16 8.74 -14.84
N GLY A 212 -4.49 8.35 -13.77
CA GLY A 212 -3.52 7.28 -13.78
C GLY A 212 -2.73 7.16 -12.48
N GLY A 213 -1.95 6.10 -12.43
CA GLY A 213 -1.18 5.69 -11.27
C GLY A 213 -0.49 4.37 -11.54
N ALA A 214 0.23 3.88 -10.53
CA ALA A 214 0.95 2.62 -10.57
C ALA A 214 1.35 2.20 -9.15
N GLY A 215 1.39 0.90 -8.91
CA GLY A 215 1.93 0.29 -7.70
C GLY A 215 3.29 -0.36 -7.92
N TYR A 216 4.34 0.19 -7.33
CA TYR A 216 5.65 -0.46 -7.25
C TYR A 216 5.77 -1.11 -5.87
N ASN A 217 5.19 -2.30 -5.76
CA ASN A 217 4.96 -2.98 -4.47
C ASN A 217 6.16 -3.84 -4.01
N GLU A 218 7.32 -3.70 -4.68
CA GLU A 218 8.58 -4.30 -4.28
C GLU A 218 9.34 -3.38 -3.32
N ARG A 219 9.83 -3.93 -2.22
CA ARG A 219 10.65 -3.18 -1.25
C ARG A 219 11.92 -2.65 -1.92
N SER A 220 12.26 -1.39 -1.66
CA SER A 220 13.49 -0.79 -2.15
C SER A 220 14.72 -1.57 -1.67
N ALA A 221 15.53 -2.01 -2.62
CA ALA A 221 16.78 -2.70 -2.33
C ALA A 221 17.87 -1.75 -1.76
N THR A 222 17.73 -0.46 -1.99
CA THR A 222 18.72 0.59 -1.67
C THR A 222 18.37 1.32 -0.39
N LEU A 223 17.12 1.75 -0.25
CA LEU A 223 16.66 2.61 0.84
C LEU A 223 15.71 1.90 1.82
N GLY A 224 15.19 0.72 1.47
CA GLY A 224 14.43 -0.12 2.39
C GLY A 224 12.98 0.27 2.61
N TYR A 225 12.46 1.32 1.97
CA TYR A 225 11.03 1.65 1.97
C TYR A 225 10.21 0.53 1.29
N GLU A 226 8.94 0.39 1.67
CA GLU A 226 8.12 -0.78 1.35
C GLU A 226 7.49 -0.78 -0.05
N GLY A 227 7.39 0.38 -0.70
CA GLY A 227 6.94 0.53 -2.08
C GLY A 227 6.80 1.99 -2.51
N ILE A 228 6.54 2.19 -3.82
CA ILE A 228 6.18 3.49 -4.40
C ILE A 228 4.77 3.39 -4.96
N SER A 229 3.92 4.35 -4.60
CA SER A 229 2.67 4.60 -5.31
C SER A 229 2.81 5.85 -6.18
N THR A 230 2.37 5.77 -7.43
CA THR A 230 2.27 6.96 -8.30
C THR A 230 0.81 7.37 -8.44
N ALA A 231 0.55 8.68 -8.46
CA ALA A 231 -0.78 9.23 -8.66
C ALA A 231 -0.72 10.59 -9.35
N SER A 232 -1.69 10.85 -10.23
CA SER A 232 -1.96 12.20 -10.69
C SER A 232 -2.53 13.05 -9.55
N ALA A 233 -1.87 14.18 -9.28
CA ALA A 233 -2.26 15.08 -8.20
C ALA A 233 -3.68 15.65 -8.38
N GLY A 234 -4.04 16.01 -9.61
CA GLY A 234 -5.30 16.66 -9.95
C GLY A 234 -6.47 15.71 -10.23
N HIS A 235 -6.34 14.41 -9.94
CA HIS A 235 -7.39 13.42 -10.22
C HIS A 235 -7.82 12.62 -8.99
N ALA A 236 -9.10 12.73 -8.61
CA ALA A 236 -9.64 12.12 -7.39
C ALA A 236 -9.52 10.58 -7.38
N LYS A 237 -9.78 9.90 -8.50
CA LYS A 237 -9.65 8.43 -8.58
C LYS A 237 -8.20 7.98 -8.47
N SER A 238 -7.22 8.80 -8.87
CA SER A 238 -5.80 8.49 -8.68
C SER A 238 -5.42 8.51 -7.20
N GLY A 239 -6.12 9.29 -6.37
CA GLY A 239 -5.98 9.20 -4.91
C GLY A 239 -6.43 7.86 -4.33
N GLN A 240 -7.54 7.32 -4.84
CA GLN A 240 -8.02 6.00 -4.41
C GLN A 240 -7.08 4.87 -4.85
N VAL A 241 -6.50 4.97 -6.06
CA VAL A 241 -5.41 4.08 -6.49
C VAL A 241 -4.25 4.17 -5.50
N ALA A 242 -3.82 5.38 -5.12
CA ALA A 242 -2.72 5.51 -4.17
C ALA A 242 -2.98 4.81 -2.83
N ILE A 243 -4.20 4.92 -2.29
CA ILE A 243 -4.58 4.25 -1.03
C ILE A 243 -4.59 2.72 -1.21
N HIS A 244 -5.07 2.22 -2.34
CA HIS A 244 -5.01 0.80 -2.68
C HIS A 244 -3.56 0.27 -2.70
N GLU A 245 -2.64 0.99 -3.35
CA GLU A 245 -1.21 0.59 -3.40
C GLU A 245 -0.56 0.56 -2.01
N THR A 246 -0.99 1.43 -1.10
CA THR A 246 -0.51 1.36 0.29
C THR A 246 -0.94 0.07 1.00
N GLY A 247 -2.03 -0.57 0.56
CA GLY A 247 -2.49 -1.88 1.02
C GLY A 247 -1.46 -2.98 0.75
N HIS A 248 -0.88 -2.99 -0.45
CA HIS A 248 0.23 -3.88 -0.79
C HIS A 248 1.49 -3.52 -0.02
N SER A 249 1.86 -2.23 0.00
CA SER A 249 3.12 -1.77 0.57
C SER A 249 3.19 -1.97 2.08
N LEU A 250 2.17 -1.53 2.83
CA LEU A 250 2.18 -1.59 4.30
C LEU A 250 1.51 -2.86 4.84
N GLY A 251 0.37 -3.24 4.27
CA GLY A 251 -0.43 -4.37 4.74
C GLY A 251 0.01 -5.73 4.18
N LYS A 252 0.87 -5.76 3.15
CA LYS A 252 1.23 -6.97 2.39
C LYS A 252 -0.03 -7.75 1.96
N LEU A 253 -1.02 -7.00 1.49
CA LEU A 253 -2.28 -7.52 0.98
C LEU A 253 -2.11 -7.96 -0.47
N ALA A 254 -2.86 -8.97 -0.88
CA ALA A 254 -3.04 -9.33 -2.27
C ALA A 254 -4.23 -8.56 -2.86
N ASP A 255 -4.26 -8.51 -4.18
CA ASP A 255 -5.47 -8.12 -4.91
C ASP A 255 -6.60 -9.10 -4.71
N GLU A 256 -7.81 -8.56 -4.58
CA GLU A 256 -9.04 -9.32 -4.40
C GLU A 256 -9.91 -9.36 -5.67
N TYR A 257 -9.48 -8.68 -6.73
CA TYR A 257 -10.12 -8.74 -8.04
C TYR A 257 -9.66 -9.96 -8.85
N PHE A 258 -10.47 -10.34 -9.83
CA PHE A 258 -10.23 -11.48 -10.72
C PHE A 258 -10.76 -11.19 -12.13
N TYR A 259 -10.24 -11.89 -13.13
CA TYR A 259 -10.56 -11.64 -14.53
C TYR A 259 -11.15 -12.88 -15.21
N PRO A 260 -12.48 -12.95 -15.36
CA PRO A 260 -13.11 -13.91 -16.24
C PRO A 260 -12.54 -13.80 -17.66
N ASP A 261 -12.52 -14.93 -18.38
CA ASP A 261 -12.14 -15.02 -19.78
C ASP A 261 -10.70 -14.57 -20.12
N THR A 262 -9.83 -14.42 -19.10
CA THR A 262 -8.41 -14.12 -19.30
C THR A 262 -7.58 -15.40 -19.25
N PRO A 263 -6.91 -15.79 -20.35
CA PRO A 263 -6.12 -17.02 -20.40
C PRO A 263 -5.05 -17.09 -19.31
N GLY A 264 -5.03 -18.20 -18.57
CA GLY A 264 -4.09 -18.45 -17.47
C GLY A 264 -4.58 -17.99 -16.10
N TYR A 265 -5.75 -17.35 -16.01
CA TYR A 265 -6.37 -16.92 -14.75
C TYR A 265 -7.70 -17.65 -14.45
N GLU A 266 -7.99 -18.74 -15.14
CA GLU A 266 -9.21 -19.51 -14.93
C GLU A 266 -9.25 -20.16 -13.54
N LYS A 267 -8.11 -20.70 -13.10
CA LYS A 267 -7.99 -21.40 -11.81
C LYS A 267 -6.59 -21.31 -11.24
N TYR A 268 -6.51 -20.98 -9.95
CA TYR A 268 -5.27 -21.08 -9.20
C TYR A 268 -5.03 -22.52 -8.73
N GLU A 269 -3.84 -23.04 -8.99
CA GLU A 269 -3.41 -24.39 -8.57
C GLU A 269 -2.08 -24.37 -7.80
N GLY A 270 -1.66 -23.18 -7.36
CA GLY A 270 -0.44 -22.99 -6.58
C GLY A 270 -0.60 -23.29 -5.09
N PRO A 271 0.47 -23.09 -4.30
CA PRO A 271 0.45 -23.27 -2.84
C PRO A 271 -0.39 -22.20 -2.14
N GLU A 272 -0.66 -22.38 -0.85
CA GLU A 272 -1.31 -21.35 -0.03
C GLU A 272 -0.53 -20.02 -0.11
N PRO A 273 -1.16 -18.91 -0.56
CA PRO A 273 -0.49 -17.61 -0.65
C PRO A 273 0.04 -17.12 0.70
N ALA A 274 0.99 -16.20 0.72
CA ALA A 274 1.47 -15.61 1.96
C ALA A 274 0.51 -14.53 2.49
N ASP A 275 -0.12 -13.79 1.58
CA ASP A 275 -0.94 -12.60 1.84
C ASP A 275 -2.10 -12.90 2.78
N SER A 276 -2.38 -11.98 3.70
CA SER A 276 -3.34 -12.21 4.79
C SER A 276 -4.79 -12.26 4.31
N ASN A 277 -5.11 -11.69 3.15
CA ASN A 277 -6.44 -11.60 2.55
C ASN A 277 -6.64 -12.52 1.34
N SER A 278 -5.76 -13.51 1.12
CA SER A 278 -5.90 -14.50 0.05
C SER A 278 -5.61 -15.92 0.57
N SER A 279 -6.41 -16.91 0.17
CA SER A 279 -6.31 -18.30 0.64
C SER A 279 -6.84 -19.31 -0.36
N THR A 280 -6.28 -20.51 -0.39
CA THR A 280 -6.83 -21.69 -1.09
C THR A 280 -7.85 -22.45 -0.24
N LEU A 281 -8.02 -22.06 1.03
CA LEU A 281 -8.83 -22.79 1.99
C LEU A 281 -10.30 -22.31 1.99
N PRO A 282 -11.29 -23.21 1.84
CA PRO A 282 -12.69 -22.88 2.13
C PRO A 282 -12.90 -22.69 3.64
N ALA A 283 -14.04 -22.07 4.01
CA ALA A 283 -14.31 -21.62 5.38
C ALA A 283 -14.22 -22.72 6.46
N ASP A 284 -14.71 -23.92 6.18
CA ASP A 284 -14.70 -25.05 7.11
C ASP A 284 -13.26 -25.53 7.41
N ARG A 285 -12.42 -25.63 6.37
CA ARG A 285 -11.00 -25.95 6.49
C ARG A 285 -10.22 -24.83 7.19
N MET A 286 -10.44 -23.59 6.79
CA MET A 286 -9.80 -22.43 7.42
C MET A 286 -10.11 -22.36 8.92
N ALA A 287 -11.36 -22.61 9.31
CA ALA A 287 -11.77 -22.67 10.71
C ALA A 287 -11.14 -23.85 11.47
N ALA A 288 -11.15 -25.06 10.88
CA ALA A 288 -10.59 -26.26 11.48
C ALA A 288 -9.07 -26.16 11.69
N GLU A 289 -8.37 -25.59 10.71
CA GLU A 289 -6.91 -25.42 10.73
C GLU A 289 -6.45 -24.18 11.48
N ARG A 290 -7.39 -23.29 11.85
CA ARG A 290 -7.10 -21.98 12.48
C ARG A 290 -6.12 -21.16 11.65
N ALA A 291 -6.30 -21.17 10.34
CA ALA A 291 -5.44 -20.49 9.37
C ALA A 291 -6.02 -19.14 8.95
N LYS A 292 -5.17 -18.26 8.40
CA LYS A 292 -5.59 -17.01 7.75
C LYS A 292 -6.54 -16.18 8.63
N TRP A 293 -7.69 -15.76 8.09
CA TRP A 293 -8.68 -14.93 8.77
C TRP A 293 -9.74 -15.73 9.53
N HIS A 294 -9.45 -16.96 9.97
CA HIS A 294 -10.41 -17.79 10.71
C HIS A 294 -11.06 -17.08 11.91
N ARG A 295 -10.37 -16.12 12.55
CA ARG A 295 -10.86 -15.33 13.70
C ARG A 295 -11.95 -14.33 13.32
N TRP A 296 -12.10 -14.05 12.03
CA TRP A 296 -13.02 -13.07 11.49
C TRP A 296 -14.23 -13.72 10.81
N LEU A 297 -14.21 -15.03 10.53
CA LEU A 297 -15.33 -15.71 9.86
C LEU A 297 -16.67 -15.44 10.57
N GLY A 298 -17.66 -14.99 9.79
CA GLY A 298 -19.01 -14.63 10.24
C GLY A 298 -19.18 -13.19 10.75
N GLU A 299 -18.09 -12.42 10.87
CA GLU A 299 -18.15 -11.04 11.37
C GLU A 299 -18.61 -10.07 10.27
N PRO A 300 -19.45 -9.08 10.59
CA PRO A 300 -19.76 -7.98 9.66
C PRO A 300 -18.51 -7.12 9.45
N SER A 301 -18.23 -6.75 8.20
CA SER A 301 -17.02 -6.05 7.79
C SER A 301 -17.32 -4.61 7.34
N PRO A 302 -16.41 -3.63 7.54
CA PRO A 302 -16.63 -2.22 7.19
C PRO A 302 -16.97 -1.95 5.72
N ASP A 303 -16.54 -2.82 4.80
CA ASP A 303 -16.88 -2.75 3.36
C ASP A 303 -18.36 -3.03 3.05
N GLY A 304 -19.13 -3.46 4.06
CA GLY A 304 -20.56 -3.78 3.98
C GLY A 304 -20.86 -5.28 3.82
N GLY A 305 -19.84 -6.14 3.71
CA GLY A 305 -19.98 -7.59 3.65
C GLY A 305 -19.94 -8.30 5.00
N THR A 306 -20.07 -9.63 4.96
CA THR A 306 -19.75 -10.52 6.09
C THR A 306 -18.47 -11.28 5.74
N VAL A 307 -17.55 -11.43 6.67
CA VAL A 307 -16.32 -12.18 6.41
C VAL A 307 -16.64 -13.66 6.24
N GLY A 308 -16.18 -14.23 5.13
CA GLY A 308 -16.34 -15.63 4.74
C GLY A 308 -15.17 -16.06 3.84
N THR A 309 -15.41 -17.01 2.94
CA THR A 309 -14.45 -17.39 1.90
C THR A 309 -15.15 -17.29 0.55
N TYR A 310 -14.99 -16.15 -0.12
CA TYR A 310 -15.64 -15.85 -1.39
C TYR A 310 -14.71 -16.25 -2.53
N GLU A 311 -15.14 -17.19 -3.37
CA GLU A 311 -14.29 -17.67 -4.47
C GLU A 311 -14.02 -16.54 -5.48
N GLY A 312 -12.78 -16.52 -5.98
CA GLY A 312 -12.23 -15.51 -6.87
C GLY A 312 -11.39 -14.46 -6.14
N GLY A 313 -10.20 -14.18 -6.65
CA GLY A 313 -9.25 -13.24 -6.06
C GLY A 313 -7.83 -13.53 -6.53
N GLY A 314 -6.90 -12.60 -6.29
CA GLY A 314 -5.53 -12.72 -6.79
C GLY A 314 -5.48 -12.97 -8.28
N TYR A 315 -6.34 -12.29 -9.05
CA TYR A 315 -6.56 -12.42 -10.51
C TYR A 315 -7.34 -13.66 -10.96
N TYR A 316 -7.35 -14.74 -10.17
CA TYR A 316 -7.94 -16.03 -10.56
C TYR A 316 -9.44 -16.10 -10.30
N VAL A 317 -10.19 -16.71 -11.23
CA VAL A 317 -11.65 -16.89 -11.11
C VAL A 317 -11.99 -17.93 -10.05
N THR A 318 -11.22 -19.02 -9.97
CA THR A 318 -11.44 -20.14 -9.02
C THR A 318 -10.15 -20.57 -8.33
N GLY A 319 -10.27 -21.33 -7.23
CA GLY A 319 -9.12 -21.88 -6.49
C GLY A 319 -8.46 -20.95 -5.48
N LEU A 320 -8.81 -19.66 -5.48
CA LEU A 320 -8.51 -18.72 -4.40
C LEU A 320 -9.79 -18.11 -3.84
N TYR A 321 -9.74 -17.78 -2.55
CA TYR A 321 -10.79 -17.13 -1.80
C TYR A 321 -10.30 -15.79 -1.26
N ARG A 322 -11.19 -14.80 -1.29
CA ARG A 322 -11.06 -13.51 -0.61
C ARG A 322 -12.00 -13.43 0.60
N PRO A 323 -11.80 -12.50 1.55
CA PRO A 323 -12.52 -12.52 2.82
C PRO A 323 -13.95 -12.01 2.73
N THR A 324 -14.23 -11.06 1.85
CA THR A 324 -15.55 -10.44 1.68
C THR A 324 -15.89 -10.37 0.19
N ASP A 325 -17.16 -10.09 -0.15
CA ASP A 325 -17.47 -9.86 -1.56
C ASP A 325 -16.72 -8.65 -2.08
N SER A 326 -16.64 -7.53 -1.35
CA SER A 326 -15.96 -6.31 -1.79
C SER A 326 -14.99 -5.78 -0.73
N SER A 327 -13.98 -5.04 -1.14
CA SER A 327 -13.05 -4.30 -0.26
C SER A 327 -12.26 -3.30 -1.11
N LEU A 328 -11.46 -2.43 -0.47
CA LEU A 328 -10.53 -1.55 -1.20
C LEU A 328 -9.55 -2.33 -2.10
N MET A 329 -9.17 -3.56 -1.73
CA MET A 329 -8.29 -4.42 -2.53
C MET A 329 -9.00 -5.03 -3.75
N ARG A 330 -10.31 -4.79 -3.91
CA ARG A 330 -11.12 -5.20 -5.07
C ARG A 330 -11.68 -4.01 -5.84
N VAL A 331 -12.22 -3.02 -5.13
CA VAL A 331 -13.04 -1.92 -5.66
C VAL A 331 -12.63 -0.60 -5.01
N LEU A 332 -12.29 0.41 -5.83
CA LEU A 332 -11.92 1.73 -5.32
C LEU A 332 -13.08 2.41 -4.57
N GLY A 333 -12.77 3.18 -3.53
CA GLY A 333 -13.76 3.88 -2.71
C GLY A 333 -14.47 3.00 -1.66
N LYS A 334 -14.14 1.71 -1.57
CA LYS A 334 -14.57 0.84 -0.47
C LYS A 334 -13.57 0.89 0.69
N PRO A 335 -14.01 0.69 1.94
CA PRO A 335 -13.11 0.40 3.05
C PRO A 335 -12.33 -0.90 2.84
N PHE A 336 -11.20 -1.06 3.55
CA PHE A 336 -10.59 -2.38 3.73
C PHE A 336 -11.57 -3.32 4.46
N ASN A 337 -11.50 -4.62 4.15
CA ASN A 337 -12.19 -5.62 4.95
C ASN A 337 -11.47 -5.83 6.29
N LEU A 338 -12.07 -6.58 7.23
CA LEU A 338 -11.50 -6.79 8.56
C LEU A 338 -10.08 -7.41 8.55
N PRO A 339 -9.80 -8.48 7.78
CA PRO A 339 -8.43 -8.99 7.67
C PRO A 339 -7.44 -7.98 7.10
N GLY A 340 -7.87 -7.20 6.09
CA GLY A 340 -7.09 -6.10 5.53
C GLY A 340 -6.81 -5.00 6.55
N THR A 341 -7.80 -4.62 7.34
CA THR A 341 -7.66 -3.62 8.42
C THR A 341 -6.67 -4.08 9.48
N GLU A 342 -6.77 -5.34 9.92
CA GLU A 342 -5.83 -5.94 10.88
C GLU A 342 -4.40 -5.92 10.35
N ALA A 343 -4.21 -6.33 9.09
CA ALA A 343 -2.91 -6.35 8.44
C ALA A 343 -2.31 -4.94 8.27
N MET A 344 -3.14 -3.96 7.89
CA MET A 344 -2.71 -2.56 7.79
C MET A 344 -2.27 -1.99 9.14
N ILE A 345 -3.02 -2.25 10.22
CA ILE A 345 -2.60 -1.84 11.58
C ILE A 345 -1.28 -2.51 11.95
N GLY A 346 -1.13 -3.80 11.66
CA GLY A 346 0.13 -4.52 11.82
C GLY A 346 1.27 -3.86 11.06
N GLY A 347 1.05 -3.47 9.80
CA GLY A 347 1.99 -2.73 8.96
C GLY A 347 2.38 -1.38 9.56
N PHE A 348 1.43 -0.61 10.09
CA PHE A 348 1.73 0.67 10.74
C PHE A 348 2.71 0.49 11.91
N TYR A 349 2.51 -0.53 12.74
CA TYR A 349 3.37 -0.83 13.89
C TYR A 349 4.68 -1.55 13.53
N GLN A 350 4.91 -1.93 12.27
CA GLN A 350 6.25 -2.35 11.82
C GLN A 350 7.21 -1.16 11.77
N HIS A 351 6.68 0.04 11.47
CA HIS A 351 7.47 1.25 11.26
C HIS A 351 7.26 2.29 12.37
N ALA A 352 6.08 2.32 13.01
CA ALA A 352 5.79 3.23 14.12
C ALA A 352 5.83 2.54 15.50
N ARG A 353 6.13 3.33 16.54
CA ARG A 353 6.08 2.87 17.94
C ARG A 353 4.89 3.48 18.69
N PRO A 354 4.25 2.71 19.60
CA PRO A 354 3.19 3.25 20.47
C PRO A 354 3.72 4.19 21.57
N VAL A 355 5.05 4.30 21.73
CA VAL A 355 5.66 5.16 22.76
C VAL A 355 7.05 5.63 22.35
N THR A 356 7.31 6.91 22.62
CA THR A 356 8.60 7.58 22.42
C THR A 356 9.15 8.05 23.76
N ALA A 357 10.43 7.79 24.05
CA ALA A 357 11.07 8.32 25.25
C ALA A 357 11.40 9.81 25.08
N VAL A 358 10.80 10.67 25.91
CA VAL A 358 11.14 12.11 25.95
C VAL A 358 12.31 12.34 26.90
N THR A 359 12.31 11.67 28.04
CA THR A 359 13.49 11.60 28.92
C THR A 359 14.43 10.50 28.40
N PRO A 360 15.71 10.78 28.13
CA PRO A 360 16.66 9.78 27.64
C PRO A 360 16.76 8.56 28.57
N THR A 361 16.61 7.36 28.02
CA THR A 361 16.66 6.09 28.78
C THR A 361 18.06 5.71 29.25
N THR A 362 19.09 6.30 28.65
CA THR A 362 20.50 6.15 29.05
C THR A 362 20.86 6.92 30.32
N ARG A 363 20.03 7.89 30.72
CA ARG A 363 20.24 8.70 31.93
C ARG A 363 19.73 7.95 33.16
N THR A 364 20.56 7.85 34.20
CA THR A 364 20.08 7.47 35.54
C THR A 364 19.29 8.62 36.15
N LEU A 365 18.02 8.36 36.50
CA LEU A 365 17.14 9.35 37.11
C LEU A 365 17.31 9.35 38.64
N ARG A 366 17.13 10.53 39.23
CA ARG A 366 17.30 10.82 40.66
C ARG A 366 16.11 11.63 41.14
N LEU A 367 15.98 11.87 42.44
CA LEU A 367 14.86 12.61 43.04
C LEU A 367 14.36 13.85 42.26
N PRO A 368 15.21 14.77 41.74
CA PRO A 368 14.72 15.95 41.01
C PRO A 368 14.30 15.67 39.56
N HIS A 369 14.47 14.45 39.05
CA HIS A 369 14.20 14.10 37.66
C HIS A 369 12.80 13.52 37.47
N THR A 370 12.30 13.64 36.24
CA THR A 370 11.03 13.08 35.78
C THR A 370 11.25 12.18 34.58
N ALA A 371 10.70 10.97 34.61
CA ALA A 371 10.59 10.12 33.44
C ALA A 371 9.40 10.59 32.59
N LYS A 372 9.64 10.92 31.32
CA LYS A 372 8.61 11.43 30.41
C LYS A 372 8.58 10.62 29.12
N VAL A 373 7.37 10.39 28.61
CA VAL A 373 7.11 9.71 27.35
C VAL A 373 6.11 10.48 26.50
N SER A 374 6.20 10.33 25.19
CA SER A 374 5.15 10.73 24.25
C SER A 374 4.41 9.48 23.79
N VAL A 375 3.08 9.54 23.82
CA VAL A 375 2.18 8.46 23.42
C VAL A 375 1.25 9.04 22.35
N PRO A 376 1.23 8.47 21.13
CA PRO A 376 0.30 8.90 20.08
C PRO A 376 -1.14 8.79 20.55
N ARG A 377 -1.96 9.80 20.24
CA ARG A 377 -3.40 9.70 20.47
C ARG A 377 -4.05 9.00 19.28
N LEU A 378 -5.01 8.12 19.55
CA LEU A 378 -5.85 7.58 18.49
C LEU A 378 -6.97 8.57 18.19
N ALA A 379 -7.29 8.76 16.91
CA ALA A 379 -8.31 9.69 16.43
C ALA A 379 -9.65 9.01 16.12
N GLY A 380 -9.79 7.71 16.45
CA GLY A 380 -11.02 6.95 16.27
C GLY A 380 -12.20 7.55 17.03
N THR A 381 -13.40 7.43 16.46
CA THR A 381 -14.63 8.03 17.00
C THR A 381 -15.15 7.34 18.26
N ASP A 382 -14.66 6.14 18.56
CA ASP A 382 -15.02 5.38 19.77
C ASP A 382 -14.29 5.85 21.04
N GLY A 383 -13.37 6.81 20.91
CA GLY A 383 -12.62 7.39 22.02
C GLY A 383 -11.57 6.47 22.64
N ARG A 384 -11.31 5.28 22.08
CA ARG A 384 -10.27 4.37 22.61
C ARG A 384 -8.90 5.02 22.49
N GLN A 385 -8.07 4.85 23.51
CA GLN A 385 -6.68 5.31 23.53
C GLN A 385 -5.75 4.15 23.92
N LEU A 386 -4.45 4.35 23.71
CA LEU A 386 -3.42 3.38 24.08
C LEU A 386 -3.34 3.20 25.60
N ASP A 387 -3.18 1.95 26.04
CA ASP A 387 -3.07 1.60 27.46
C ASP A 387 -1.65 1.88 27.95
N VAL A 388 -1.49 2.68 29.02
CA VAL A 388 -0.19 3.11 29.56
C VAL A 388 -0.03 2.59 30.99
N ARG A 389 0.93 1.69 31.21
CA ARG A 389 1.17 1.02 32.49
C ARG A 389 2.60 1.17 32.98
N TRP A 390 2.78 1.80 34.13
CA TRP A 390 4.08 1.98 34.79
C TRP A 390 4.41 0.81 35.72
N HIS A 391 5.69 0.47 35.80
CA HIS A 391 6.21 -0.61 36.63
C HIS A 391 7.50 -0.17 37.33
N LEU A 392 7.69 -0.58 38.58
CA LEU A 392 8.94 -0.46 39.32
C LEU A 392 9.42 -1.86 39.70
N ASP A 393 10.62 -2.23 39.24
CA ASP A 393 11.21 -3.57 39.42
C ASP A 393 10.25 -4.70 39.00
N GLY A 394 9.53 -4.47 37.90
CA GLY A 394 8.55 -5.41 37.34
C GLY A 394 7.18 -5.40 38.02
N ARG A 395 6.98 -4.66 39.12
CA ARG A 395 5.68 -4.52 39.78
C ARG A 395 4.92 -3.32 39.25
N GLU A 396 3.67 -3.54 38.83
CA GLU A 396 2.82 -2.48 38.29
C GLU A 396 2.47 -1.42 39.35
N LEU A 397 2.61 -0.14 38.98
CA LEU A 397 2.24 1.02 39.76
C LEU A 397 0.85 1.52 39.31
N LYS A 398 -0.22 0.84 39.71
CA LYS A 398 -1.60 1.12 39.24
C LYS A 398 -2.05 2.59 39.39
N ARG A 399 -1.60 3.28 40.44
CA ARG A 399 -1.90 4.71 40.65
C ARG A 399 -1.32 5.65 39.58
N LEU A 400 -0.40 5.15 38.75
CA LEU A 400 0.24 5.89 37.67
C LEU A 400 -0.29 5.47 36.29
N ALA A 401 -1.28 4.58 36.22
CA ALA A 401 -1.88 4.15 34.95
C ALA A 401 -2.39 5.36 34.14
N GLY A 402 -2.19 5.34 32.83
CA GLY A 402 -2.58 6.41 31.91
C GLY A 402 -1.66 7.64 31.92
N ARG A 403 -0.72 7.78 32.87
CA ARG A 403 0.18 8.95 32.92
C ARG A 403 1.30 8.85 31.91
N THR A 404 1.67 9.98 31.30
CA THR A 404 2.81 10.10 30.39
C THR A 404 4.08 10.64 31.06
N GLU A 405 4.00 11.01 32.33
CA GLU A 405 5.15 11.43 33.11
C GLU A 405 5.05 11.01 34.59
N VAL A 406 6.19 10.64 35.17
CA VAL A 406 6.33 10.19 36.55
C VAL A 406 7.60 10.80 37.15
N ALA A 407 7.45 11.59 38.21
CA ALA A 407 8.61 12.11 38.94
C ALA A 407 9.22 11.01 39.83
N VAL A 408 10.55 10.97 39.94
CA VAL A 408 11.24 9.95 40.76
C VAL A 408 10.83 10.07 42.23
N ALA A 409 10.57 11.28 42.73
CA ALA A 409 10.06 11.51 44.07
C ALA A 409 8.70 10.81 44.35
N GLU A 410 7.88 10.59 43.32
CA GLU A 410 6.61 9.89 43.45
C GLU A 410 6.80 8.38 43.61
N LEU A 411 7.98 7.81 43.36
CA LEU A 411 8.21 6.36 43.44
C LEU A 411 8.36 5.85 44.87
N TRP A 412 8.58 6.75 45.83
CA TRP A 412 8.83 6.44 47.25
C TRP A 412 9.93 5.39 47.44
N LEU A 413 11.08 5.60 46.78
CA LEU A 413 12.25 4.73 46.94
C LEU A 413 12.72 4.80 48.41
N LEU A 414 12.86 3.64 49.05
CA LEU A 414 13.19 3.54 50.49
C LEU A 414 14.64 3.12 50.74
N ASP A 415 15.44 2.93 49.68
CA ASP A 415 16.82 2.46 49.80
C ASP A 415 17.74 3.06 48.72
N LEU A 416 19.05 2.93 48.93
CA LEU A 416 20.08 3.50 48.05
C LEU A 416 20.43 2.60 46.85
N ARG A 417 19.68 1.53 46.59
CA ARG A 417 19.91 0.64 45.44
C ARG A 417 19.39 1.30 44.17
N SER A 418 19.79 0.73 43.04
CA SER A 418 19.25 1.12 41.75
C SER A 418 17.99 0.30 41.48
N HIS A 419 16.92 0.97 41.07
CA HIS A 419 15.67 0.35 40.66
C HIS A 419 15.44 0.54 39.16
N ARG A 420 14.59 -0.28 38.58
CA ARG A 420 14.17 -0.15 37.18
C ARG A 420 12.75 0.37 37.10
N LEU A 421 12.60 1.62 36.68
CA LEU A 421 11.33 2.19 36.29
C LEU A 421 11.09 1.89 34.82
N SER A 422 9.93 1.36 34.46
CA SER A 422 9.55 1.15 33.07
C SER A 422 8.09 1.48 32.81
N VAL A 423 7.76 1.86 31.59
CA VAL A 423 6.40 2.04 31.11
C VAL A 423 6.18 1.13 29.92
N THR A 424 5.07 0.39 29.96
CA THR A 424 4.54 -0.38 28.85
C THR A 424 3.40 0.41 28.24
N VAL A 425 3.43 0.59 26.91
CA VAL A 425 2.31 1.13 26.15
C VAL A 425 1.83 0.07 25.18
N GLU A 426 0.52 -0.15 25.14
CA GLU A 426 -0.10 -1.23 24.37
C GLU A 426 -1.37 -0.72 23.68
N ASP A 427 -1.50 -1.04 22.40
CA ASP A 427 -2.75 -0.93 21.68
C ASP A 427 -3.56 -2.22 21.85
N ARG A 428 -4.80 -2.05 22.33
CA ARG A 428 -5.74 -3.15 22.59
C ARG A 428 -6.97 -3.07 21.69
N THR A 429 -6.80 -2.50 20.50
CA THR A 429 -7.87 -2.41 19.53
C THR A 429 -8.47 -3.80 19.25
N PRO A 430 -9.81 -3.93 19.20
CA PRO A 430 -10.44 -5.18 18.78
C PRO A 430 -10.27 -5.45 17.28
N ALA A 431 -9.76 -4.48 16.51
CA ALA A 431 -9.43 -4.61 15.09
C ALA A 431 -8.19 -5.50 14.84
N VAL A 432 -7.49 -5.93 15.90
CA VAL A 432 -6.39 -6.90 15.83
C VAL A 432 -6.68 -8.06 16.77
N ARG A 433 -6.98 -9.23 16.21
CA ARG A 433 -7.27 -10.51 16.88
C ARG A 433 -6.14 -11.53 16.75
N ASP A 434 -5.24 -11.37 15.79
CA ASP A 434 -4.07 -12.22 15.63
C ASP A 434 -3.05 -11.96 16.77
N PRO A 435 -2.70 -12.98 17.58
CA PRO A 435 -1.82 -12.79 18.73
C PRO A 435 -0.40 -12.35 18.38
N LYS A 436 0.11 -12.75 17.20
CA LYS A 436 1.45 -12.35 16.75
C LYS A 436 1.43 -10.86 16.41
N THR A 437 0.42 -10.41 15.69
CA THR A 437 0.22 -8.99 15.34
C THR A 437 -0.02 -8.16 16.60
N ALA A 438 -0.92 -8.59 17.50
CA ALA A 438 -1.18 -7.91 18.78
C ALA A 438 0.08 -7.78 19.65
N GLY A 439 1.01 -8.72 19.58
CA GLY A 439 2.30 -8.63 20.26
C GLY A 439 3.19 -7.48 19.77
N ALA A 440 3.08 -7.10 18.50
CA ALA A 440 3.83 -5.97 17.91
C ALA A 440 3.24 -4.60 18.28
N LEU A 441 1.96 -4.56 18.67
CA LEU A 441 1.23 -3.37 19.09
C LEU A 441 1.59 -2.91 20.52
N ARG A 442 2.71 -3.38 21.06
CA ARG A 442 3.16 -3.14 22.43
C ARG A 442 4.63 -2.79 22.48
N ALA A 443 4.98 -1.76 23.24
CA ALA A 443 6.37 -1.41 23.52
C ALA A 443 6.60 -1.16 25.01
N THR A 444 7.83 -1.39 25.47
CA THR A 444 8.25 -1.08 26.84
C THR A 444 9.56 -0.30 26.82
N ILE A 445 9.58 0.84 27.50
CA ILE A 445 10.79 1.64 27.72
C ILE A 445 11.04 1.83 29.20
N GLY A 446 12.30 2.06 29.60
CA GLY A 446 12.63 2.19 31.01
C GLY A 446 13.93 2.90 31.31
N TRP A 447 14.07 3.28 32.57
CA TRP A 447 15.18 4.04 33.14
C TRP A 447 15.69 3.34 34.39
N THR A 448 16.99 3.48 34.63
CA THR A 448 17.55 3.24 35.96
C THR A 448 17.21 4.43 36.85
N VAL A 449 16.66 4.18 38.04
CA VAL A 449 16.30 5.23 39.02
C VAL A 449 16.98 4.95 40.37
N ARG A 450 17.37 6.01 41.08
CA ARG A 450 18.02 5.95 42.39
C ARG A 450 17.63 7.16 43.23
N LEU A 451 17.75 7.05 44.56
CA LEU A 451 17.67 8.22 45.46
C LEU A 451 18.70 9.31 45.08
#